data_AF-A0A319EEH3-F1
#
_entry.id   AF-A0A319EEH3-F1
#
_cell.length_a   1.000
_cell.length_b   1.000
_cell.length_c   1.000
_cell.angle_alpha   90.00
_cell.angle_beta   90.00
_cell.angle_gamma   90.00
#
_symmetry.space_group_name_H-M   'P 1'
#
loop_
_entity.id
_entity.type
_entity.pdbx_description
1 polymer ?
#
loop_
_entity_poly.entity_id
_entity_poly.type
_entity_poly.pdbx_seq_one_letter_code
_entity_poly.pdbx_strand_id
1 'polypeptide(L)'
;MQGCMASFVSICTASQTLAAVILEVNNNFGERHMYLLKASGMSGGTSDADRVDPPCSRSNHFTSLWPKDFHVSPFNPREGMAYTLTTTDPLLAGCEESQPPIDSRIVLVASDRRAQLIATIRATGPAIRPAALSTCQRYQLILSWGWVGALTEPRIFFQAAKLHLQRRLRVWTLPPPRETTISRRASQIERSLEPFFRAYLRSLVENAAGPLTVRYYAAGLCLNDTIEIMQSPWARRIPSQSVDTTVELQVLRPDFYTSFAESGAFTAEAVFALLAGSGLLRVSGMDLLRDLVGGTRVSLSETFTLSVSADLVFRVIERIRKGRAASRPGLRSLSALDCYVLAGCSQAEQRAYQKHLLQLVLSRHLAFGSVGLFQAEVFVAHLVLVWVLLRLRVVLGF
;
A
#
# COMPACT_ATOMS: atom_id res chain seq x y z
N MET A 1 10.35 4.30 8.47
CA MET A 1 9.76 3.47 9.54
C MET A 1 8.56 4.21 10.08
N GLN A 2 7.36 3.72 9.80
CA GLN A 2 6.11 4.33 10.24
C GLN A 2 5.70 3.57 11.51
N GLY A 3 6.28 3.96 12.65
CA GLY A 3 6.23 3.19 13.90
C GLY A 3 4.94 3.32 14.72
N CYS A 4 3.89 3.95 14.16
CA CYS A 4 2.62 4.10 14.87
C CYS A 4 1.66 3.00 14.42
N MET A 5 1.36 2.02 15.28
CA MET A 5 0.43 0.92 15.01
C MET A 5 -1.03 1.37 14.94
N ALA A 6 -1.37 2.39 15.72
CA ALA A 6 -2.70 2.97 15.76
C ALA A 6 -2.62 4.44 16.19
N SER A 7 -3.48 5.27 15.63
CA SER A 7 -3.65 6.68 15.99
C SER A 7 -5.12 6.94 16.31
N PHE A 8 -5.37 7.73 17.35
CA PHE A 8 -6.71 8.16 17.74
C PHE A 8 -6.81 9.67 17.53
N VAL A 9 -7.80 10.11 16.75
CA VAL A 9 -8.06 11.52 16.48
C VAL A 9 -9.44 11.85 17.00
N SER A 10 -9.51 12.64 18.07
CA SER A 10 -10.77 13.11 18.65
C SER A 10 -11.31 14.31 17.87
N ILE A 11 -12.58 14.24 17.48
CA ILE A 11 -13.34 15.32 16.85
C ILE A 11 -14.22 15.93 17.94
N CYS A 12 -13.99 17.20 18.24
CA CYS A 12 -14.74 17.94 19.24
C CYS A 12 -15.64 18.99 18.59
N THR A 13 -16.79 19.25 19.19
CA THR A 13 -17.69 20.34 18.80
C THR A 13 -17.15 21.69 19.26
N ALA A 14 -17.75 22.78 18.78
CA ALA A 14 -17.46 24.13 19.26
C ALA A 14 -17.72 24.31 20.77
N SER A 15 -18.66 23.54 21.33
CA SER A 15 -18.96 23.52 22.76
C SER A 15 -18.03 22.61 23.58
N GLN A 16 -16.88 22.20 23.03
CA GLN A 16 -15.89 21.33 23.69
C GLN A 16 -16.48 19.99 24.15
N THR A 17 -17.43 19.44 23.40
CA THR A 17 -17.93 18.07 23.62
C THR A 17 -17.36 17.13 22.57
N LEU A 18 -17.08 15.89 22.94
CA LEU A 18 -16.59 14.90 21.99
C LEU A 18 -17.74 14.47 21.06
N ALA A 19 -17.56 14.67 19.75
CA ALA A 19 -18.53 14.28 18.74
C ALA A 19 -18.23 12.88 18.18
N ALA A 20 -16.96 12.62 17.88
CA ALA A 20 -16.52 11.37 17.29
C ALA A 20 -15.02 11.14 17.52
N VAL A 21 -14.56 9.91 17.35
CA VAL A 21 -13.14 9.54 17.34
C VAL A 21 -12.84 8.78 16.05
N ILE A 22 -11.81 9.20 15.34
CA ILE A 22 -11.24 8.43 14.22
C ILE A 22 -10.12 7.57 14.76
N LEU A 23 -10.23 6.25 14.57
CA LEU A 23 -9.16 5.30 14.80
C LEU A 23 -8.49 4.96 13.46
N GLU A 24 -7.26 5.43 13.25
CA GLU A 24 -6.41 4.97 12.14
C GLU A 24 -5.59 3.78 12.62
N VAL A 25 -5.78 2.62 11.99
CA VAL A 25 -5.01 1.40 12.25
C VAL A 25 -4.05 1.16 11.10
N ASN A 26 -2.78 0.89 11.45
CA ASN A 26 -1.72 0.63 10.50
C ASN A 26 -1.28 -0.83 10.61
N ASN A 27 -0.94 -1.46 9.49
CA ASN A 27 -0.32 -2.78 9.50
C ASN A 27 1.19 -2.72 9.22
N ASN A 28 1.89 -3.82 9.48
CA ASN A 28 3.33 -3.95 9.23
C ASN A 28 3.71 -3.88 7.73
N PHE A 29 2.73 -3.89 6.82
CA PHE A 29 2.94 -3.72 5.38
C PHE A 29 2.82 -2.25 4.95
N GLY A 30 2.54 -1.34 5.90
CA GLY A 30 2.38 0.10 5.64
C GLY A 30 1.01 0.48 5.07
N GLU A 31 0.06 -0.46 5.00
CA GLU A 31 -1.35 -0.17 4.70
C GLU A 31 -2.04 0.40 5.94
N ARG A 32 -3.10 1.16 5.72
CA ARG A 32 -3.80 1.90 6.77
C ARG A 32 -5.31 1.82 6.57
N HIS A 33 -6.07 1.86 7.65
CA HIS A 33 -7.52 1.85 7.59
C HIS A 33 -8.10 2.69 8.73
N MET A 34 -9.18 3.42 8.45
CA MET A 34 -9.79 4.33 9.40
C MET A 34 -11.17 3.82 9.83
N TYR A 35 -11.39 3.73 11.14
CA TYR A 35 -12.69 3.47 11.74
C TYR A 35 -13.22 4.75 12.37
N LEU A 36 -14.51 5.05 12.15
CA LEU A 36 -15.18 6.19 12.76
C LEU A 36 -16.06 5.72 13.92
N LEU A 37 -15.80 6.25 15.10
CA LEU A 37 -16.59 6.06 16.30
C LEU A 37 -17.40 7.31 16.56
N LYS A 38 -18.72 7.19 16.67
CA LYS A 38 -19.57 8.31 17.08
C LYS A 38 -19.78 8.26 18.60
N ALA A 39 -19.71 9.41 19.25
CA ALA A 39 -20.03 9.51 20.67
C ALA A 39 -21.53 9.23 20.91
N SER A 40 -21.85 8.70 22.09
CA SER A 40 -23.22 8.37 22.47
C SER A 40 -24.08 9.64 22.54
N GLY A 41 -25.08 9.75 21.65
CA GLY A 41 -25.91 10.94 21.47
C GLY A 41 -26.14 11.36 20.00
N MET A 42 -25.37 10.81 19.06
CA MET A 42 -25.47 11.12 17.61
C MET A 42 -25.84 9.90 16.73
N SER A 43 -26.26 8.79 17.33
CA SER A 43 -26.76 7.63 16.59
C SER A 43 -28.19 7.89 16.09
N GLY A 44 -28.30 8.43 14.88
CA GLY A 44 -29.58 8.55 14.19
C GLY A 44 -30.05 7.20 13.64
N GLY A 45 -31.06 6.61 14.32
CA GLY A 45 -32.10 5.72 13.79
C GLY A 45 -31.72 4.36 13.19
N THR A 46 -32.08 3.27 13.89
CA THR A 46 -33.18 2.33 13.52
C THR A 46 -33.29 1.20 14.54
N SER A 47 -34.48 1.07 15.16
CA SER A 47 -35.13 -0.08 15.86
C SER A 47 -34.32 -0.86 16.92
N ASP A 48 -34.81 -1.16 18.12
CA ASP A 48 -36.19 -1.39 18.55
C ASP A 48 -36.30 -1.30 20.08
N ALA A 49 -37.54 -1.26 20.54
CA ALA A 49 -38.03 -0.89 21.86
C ALA A 49 -37.44 -1.59 23.10
N ASP A 50 -37.61 -0.86 24.20
CA ASP A 50 -37.79 -1.33 25.59
C ASP A 50 -36.54 -1.78 26.37
N ARG A 51 -35.85 -0.79 26.96
CA ARG A 51 -35.27 -0.92 28.30
C ARG A 51 -35.42 0.40 29.05
N VAL A 52 -36.32 0.41 30.02
CA VAL A 52 -36.36 1.38 31.11
C VAL A 52 -35.13 1.14 31.98
N ASP A 53 -34.05 1.88 31.73
CA ASP A 53 -32.95 2.04 32.68
C ASP A 53 -33.00 3.46 33.27
N PRO A 54 -32.77 3.62 34.59
CA PRO A 54 -32.98 4.89 35.31
C PRO A 54 -32.04 6.01 34.85
N PRO A 55 -32.43 7.29 35.03
CA PRO A 55 -31.78 8.44 34.41
C PRO A 55 -30.55 8.92 35.21
N CYS A 56 -29.60 8.04 35.54
CA CYS A 56 -28.36 8.40 36.23
C CYS A 56 -27.21 7.42 35.90
N SER A 57 -26.80 7.31 34.64
CA SER A 57 -25.45 6.83 34.31
C SER A 57 -25.10 7.22 32.88
N ARG A 58 -24.55 8.43 32.68
CA ARG A 58 -23.83 8.70 31.43
C ARG A 58 -22.55 7.89 31.52
N SER A 59 -22.53 6.70 30.91
CA SER A 59 -21.28 5.95 30.82
C SER A 59 -20.27 6.81 30.07
N ASN A 60 -19.15 7.16 30.71
CA ASN A 60 -18.04 7.88 30.07
C ASN A 60 -17.41 7.07 28.92
N HIS A 61 -17.82 5.82 28.74
CA HIS A 61 -17.40 4.95 27.66
C HIS A 61 -18.44 4.94 26.54
N PHE A 62 -17.95 4.95 25.30
CA PHE A 62 -18.75 4.62 24.13
C PHE A 62 -18.10 3.46 23.38
N THR A 63 -18.95 2.65 22.75
CA THR A 63 -18.55 1.42 22.07
C THR A 63 -19.01 1.44 20.63
N SER A 64 -18.18 0.97 19.72
CA SER A 64 -18.52 0.75 18.33
C SER A 64 -18.06 -0.63 17.88
N LEU A 65 -18.83 -1.20 16.95
CA LEU A 65 -18.62 -2.53 16.40
C LEU A 65 -18.47 -2.40 14.89
N TRP A 66 -17.42 -3.01 14.33
CA TRP A 66 -17.26 -3.14 12.88
C TRP A 66 -16.85 -4.56 12.49
N PRO A 67 -17.23 -5.02 11.30
CA PRO A 67 -16.63 -6.22 10.73
C PRO A 67 -15.11 -6.04 10.56
N LYS A 68 -14.35 -7.15 10.71
CA LYS A 68 -12.91 -7.15 10.49
C LYS A 68 -12.61 -7.09 8.98
N ASP A 69 -12.45 -5.89 8.48
CA ASP A 69 -12.18 -5.67 7.06
C ASP A 69 -10.69 -5.47 6.76
N PHE A 70 -9.88 -5.22 7.79
CA PHE A 70 -8.46 -4.90 7.66
C PHE A 70 -7.56 -5.98 8.28
N HIS A 71 -6.47 -6.34 7.57
CA HIS A 71 -5.52 -7.38 8.03
C HIS A 71 -4.38 -6.72 8.78
N VAL A 72 -4.54 -6.63 10.09
CA VAL A 72 -3.53 -6.05 11.00
C VAL A 72 -2.47 -7.09 11.41
N SER A 73 -2.89 -8.35 11.58
CA SER A 73 -2.04 -9.41 12.11
C SER A 73 -2.09 -10.67 11.26
N PRO A 74 -0.94 -11.31 10.99
CA PRO A 74 -0.86 -12.56 10.22
C PRO A 74 -1.46 -13.75 10.95
N PHE A 75 -1.78 -13.66 12.25
CA PHE A 75 -2.26 -14.81 13.02
C PHE A 75 -3.78 -14.94 13.04
N ASN A 76 -4.51 -13.93 12.56
CA ASN A 76 -5.97 -13.91 12.60
C ASN A 76 -6.55 -13.69 11.19
N PRO A 77 -7.47 -14.54 10.70
CA PRO A 77 -8.11 -14.36 9.40
C PRO A 77 -8.96 -13.09 9.38
N ARG A 78 -9.19 -12.50 8.20
CA ARG A 78 -10.12 -11.36 8.05
C ARG A 78 -11.57 -11.82 8.22
N GLU A 79 -11.94 -12.91 7.55
CA GLU A 79 -13.31 -13.42 7.51
C GLU A 79 -13.82 -13.96 8.86
N GLY A 80 -15.11 -13.76 9.12
CA GLY A 80 -15.79 -14.30 10.31
C GLY A 80 -15.40 -13.65 11.64
N MET A 81 -14.84 -12.43 11.60
CA MET A 81 -14.37 -11.71 12.77
C MET A 81 -14.94 -10.28 12.82
N ALA A 82 -15.06 -9.72 14.02
CA ALA A 82 -15.47 -8.35 14.27
C ALA A 82 -14.55 -7.66 15.27
N TYR A 83 -14.34 -6.35 15.10
CA TYR A 83 -13.70 -5.49 16.08
C TYR A 83 -14.75 -4.77 16.91
N THR A 84 -14.60 -4.84 18.22
CA THR A 84 -15.31 -3.98 19.17
C THR A 84 -14.28 -3.04 19.79
N LEU A 85 -14.46 -1.73 19.63
CA LEU A 85 -13.68 -0.73 20.34
C LEU A 85 -14.58 -0.04 21.37
N THR A 86 -14.17 -0.10 22.62
CA THR A 86 -14.71 0.68 23.72
C THR A 86 -13.67 1.71 24.13
N THR A 87 -14.03 2.98 24.18
CA THR A 87 -13.10 4.06 24.57
C THR A 87 -13.79 5.06 25.47
N THR A 88 -13.03 5.66 26.39
CA THR A 88 -13.48 6.75 27.27
C THR A 88 -13.48 8.09 26.53
N ASP A 89 -14.44 8.95 26.84
CA ASP A 89 -14.35 10.37 26.48
C ASP A 89 -13.20 11.03 27.27
N PRO A 90 -12.10 11.43 26.61
CA PRO A 90 -10.97 12.05 27.30
C PRO A 90 -11.29 13.43 27.88
N LEU A 91 -12.40 14.06 27.48
CA LEU A 91 -12.84 15.36 28.00
C LEU A 91 -13.66 15.22 29.30
N LEU A 92 -14.31 14.06 29.51
CA LEU A 92 -15.10 13.77 30.71
C LEU A 92 -14.29 13.09 31.82
N ALA A 93 -13.08 12.64 31.51
CA ALA A 93 -12.22 11.91 32.43
C ALA A 93 -11.67 12.74 33.62
N GLY A 94 -12.11 14.00 33.77
CA GLY A 94 -11.82 14.86 34.92
C GLY A 94 -12.95 14.97 35.95
N CYS A 95 -14.13 14.35 35.71
CA CYS A 95 -15.27 14.48 36.62
C CYS A 95 -15.25 13.49 37.81
N GLU A 96 -14.47 12.41 37.74
CA GLU A 96 -14.23 11.52 38.87
C GLU A 96 -12.72 11.31 39.07
N GLU A 97 -12.20 11.63 40.26
CA GLU A 97 -10.76 11.56 40.61
C GLU A 97 -10.11 10.18 40.41
N SER A 98 -10.90 9.13 40.15
CA SER A 98 -10.46 7.74 40.06
C SER A 98 -10.38 7.15 38.64
N GLN A 99 -10.80 7.87 37.59
CA GLN A 99 -10.80 7.32 36.22
C GLN A 99 -9.54 7.72 35.42
N PRO A 100 -8.86 6.75 34.78
CA PRO A 100 -7.71 7.07 33.95
C PRO A 100 -8.13 7.94 32.75
N PRO A 101 -7.34 8.99 32.40
CA PRO A 101 -7.73 9.97 31.37
C PRO A 101 -7.87 9.38 29.97
N ILE A 102 -7.25 8.22 29.73
CA ILE A 102 -7.33 7.46 28.48
C ILE A 102 -7.45 5.98 28.86
N ASP A 103 -8.61 5.37 28.58
CA ASP A 103 -8.80 3.92 28.60
C ASP A 103 -9.55 3.48 27.34
N SER A 104 -8.84 2.76 26.48
CA SER A 104 -9.39 2.21 25.24
C SER A 104 -9.14 0.72 25.17
N ARG A 105 -10.18 -0.04 24.86
CA ARG A 105 -10.17 -1.49 24.76
C ARG A 105 -10.66 -1.92 23.39
N ILE A 106 -9.77 -2.54 22.63
CA ILE A 106 -10.07 -3.16 21.35
C ILE A 106 -10.18 -4.67 21.60
N VAL A 107 -11.33 -5.24 21.27
CA VAL A 107 -11.58 -6.68 21.32
C VAL A 107 -11.81 -7.18 19.91
N LEU A 108 -11.05 -8.22 19.53
CA LEU A 108 -11.34 -9.00 18.34
C LEU A 108 -12.22 -10.18 18.73
N VAL A 109 -13.41 -10.25 18.17
CA VAL A 109 -14.43 -11.25 18.47
C VAL A 109 -14.63 -12.15 17.25
N ALA A 110 -14.63 -13.47 17.46
CA ALA A 110 -14.95 -14.44 16.43
C ALA A 110 -16.46 -14.65 16.27
N SER A 111 -16.86 -15.26 15.16
CA SER A 111 -18.28 -15.54 14.86
C SER A 111 -18.99 -16.37 15.94
N ASP A 112 -18.24 -17.19 16.66
CA ASP A 112 -18.72 -17.97 17.81
C ASP A 112 -18.77 -17.18 19.13
N ARG A 113 -18.66 -15.84 19.05
CA ARG A 113 -18.62 -14.88 20.16
C ARG A 113 -17.44 -15.05 21.12
N ARG A 114 -16.41 -15.81 20.76
CA ARG A 114 -15.18 -15.91 21.57
C ARG A 114 -14.24 -14.75 21.29
N ALA A 115 -13.73 -14.13 22.36
CA ALA A 115 -12.70 -13.10 22.25
C ALA A 115 -11.36 -13.76 21.87
N GLN A 116 -10.80 -13.38 20.72
CA GLN A 116 -9.51 -13.90 20.24
C GLN A 116 -8.34 -13.01 20.64
N LEU A 117 -8.56 -11.70 20.66
CA LEU A 117 -7.54 -10.72 21.01
C LEU A 117 -8.17 -9.61 21.82
N ILE A 118 -7.49 -9.21 22.89
CA ILE A 118 -7.84 -8.03 23.67
C ILE A 118 -6.60 -7.15 23.70
N ALA A 119 -6.71 -5.94 23.14
CA ALA A 119 -5.69 -4.92 23.23
C ALA A 119 -6.24 -3.76 24.07
N THR A 120 -5.48 -3.34 25.07
CA THR A 120 -5.85 -2.24 25.97
C THR A 120 -4.81 -1.15 25.91
N ILE A 121 -5.27 0.09 25.77
CA ILE A 121 -4.45 1.29 25.78
C ILE A 121 -4.87 2.10 27.00
N ARG A 122 -3.95 2.27 27.94
CA ARG A 122 -4.20 2.96 29.20
C ARG A 122 -3.12 4.00 29.44
N ALA A 123 -3.53 5.14 29.98
CA ALA A 123 -2.58 6.12 30.49
C ALA A 123 -1.81 5.53 31.68
N THR A 124 -0.48 5.60 31.65
CA THR A 124 0.40 5.13 32.74
C THR A 124 0.73 6.23 33.74
N GLY A 125 0.33 7.47 33.48
CA GLY A 125 0.65 8.64 34.29
C GLY A 125 -0.06 9.89 33.81
N PRO A 126 0.19 11.05 34.44
CA PRO A 126 -0.45 12.32 34.10
C PRO A 126 -0.03 12.83 32.73
N ALA A 127 -0.89 13.65 32.13
CA ALA A 127 -0.62 14.27 30.83
C ALA A 127 0.60 15.20 30.91
N ILE A 128 1.56 14.99 30.01
CA ILE A 128 2.77 15.80 29.91
C ILE A 128 2.50 16.93 28.91
N ARG A 129 2.67 18.19 29.34
CA ARG A 129 2.62 19.36 28.43
C ARG A 129 4.04 19.70 27.96
N PRO A 130 4.42 19.46 26.69
CA PRO A 130 5.79 19.66 26.23
C PRO A 130 6.29 21.10 26.39
N ALA A 131 5.39 22.09 26.24
CA ALA A 131 5.71 23.51 26.40
C ALA A 131 6.11 23.89 27.83
N ALA A 132 5.60 23.17 28.85
CA ALA A 132 5.87 23.42 30.26
C ALA A 132 7.13 22.69 30.78
N LEU A 133 7.71 21.80 29.97
CA LEU A 133 8.89 21.04 30.37
C LEU A 133 10.15 21.91 30.39
N SER A 134 10.97 21.75 31.43
CA SER A 134 12.33 22.29 31.46
C SER A 134 13.23 21.56 30.47
N THR A 135 14.35 22.17 30.08
CA THR A 135 15.32 21.58 29.16
C THR A 135 15.81 20.20 29.62
N CYS A 136 16.08 20.04 30.92
CA CYS A 136 16.49 18.76 31.51
C CYS A 136 15.40 17.69 31.36
N GLN A 137 14.14 18.03 31.67
CA GLN A 137 13.00 17.12 31.53
C GLN A 137 12.75 16.72 30.07
N ARG A 138 12.97 17.62 29.11
CA ARG A 138 12.88 17.30 27.68
C ARG A 138 13.91 16.25 27.27
N TYR A 139 15.17 16.41 27.68
CA TYR A 139 16.20 15.41 27.40
C TYR A 139 15.89 14.07 28.07
N GLN A 140 15.44 14.09 29.32
CA GLN A 140 15.03 12.87 30.02
C GLN A 140 13.87 12.16 29.29
N LEU A 141 12.88 12.90 28.77
CA LEU A 141 11.78 12.35 27.99
C LEU A 141 12.28 11.70 26.69
N ILE A 142 13.15 12.37 25.95
CA ILE A 142 13.71 11.84 24.69
C ILE A 142 14.57 10.60 24.97
N LEU A 143 15.40 10.61 26.00
CA LEU A 143 16.26 9.48 26.35
C LEU A 143 15.47 8.29 26.90
N SER A 144 14.34 8.51 27.57
CA SER A 144 13.49 7.44 28.10
C SER A 144 12.53 6.84 27.06
N TRP A 145 11.95 7.65 26.17
CA TRP A 145 10.91 7.20 25.23
C TRP A 145 11.32 7.24 23.76
N GLY A 146 12.34 8.01 23.38
CA GLY A 146 12.71 8.21 21.97
C GLY A 146 13.18 6.94 21.27
N TRP A 147 13.80 6.01 21.99
CA TRP A 147 14.26 4.73 21.45
C TRP A 147 13.15 3.69 21.31
N VAL A 148 12.00 3.85 21.98
CA VAL A 148 10.90 2.87 21.98
C VAL A 148 10.38 2.67 20.55
N GLY A 149 10.22 3.76 19.79
CA GLY A 149 9.81 3.69 18.38
C GLY A 149 10.79 2.88 17.52
N ALA A 150 12.09 3.05 17.72
CA ALA A 150 13.14 2.33 16.98
C ALA A 150 13.14 0.82 17.30
N LEU A 151 12.88 0.43 18.55
CA LEU A 151 12.83 -0.98 18.96
C LEU A 151 11.47 -1.65 18.74
N THR A 152 10.44 -0.90 18.33
CA THR A 152 9.09 -1.44 18.14
C THR A 152 9.04 -2.47 17.02
N GLU A 153 9.51 -2.16 15.81
CA GLU A 153 9.53 -3.08 14.67
C GLU A 153 10.32 -4.37 14.95
N PRO A 154 11.59 -4.33 15.42
CA PRO A 154 12.35 -5.54 15.77
C PRO A 154 11.64 -6.41 16.82
N ARG A 155 11.06 -5.77 17.85
CA ARG A 155 10.31 -6.49 18.90
C ARG A 155 9.08 -7.19 18.33
N ILE A 156 8.37 -6.58 17.38
CA ILE A 156 7.21 -7.18 16.73
C ILE A 156 7.63 -8.44 15.95
N PHE A 157 8.71 -8.37 15.16
CA PHE A 157 9.21 -9.54 14.43
C PHE A 157 9.64 -10.67 15.36
N PHE A 158 10.36 -10.34 16.44
CA PHE A 158 10.77 -11.33 17.44
C PHE A 158 9.57 -12.02 18.10
N GLN A 159 8.54 -11.26 18.50
CA GLN A 159 7.33 -11.82 19.09
C GLN A 159 6.53 -12.64 18.08
N ALA A 160 6.44 -12.20 16.82
CA ALA A 160 5.79 -12.97 15.75
C ALA A 160 6.53 -14.30 15.49
N ALA A 161 7.86 -14.30 15.45
CA ALA A 161 8.66 -15.51 15.32
C ALA A 161 8.42 -16.46 16.50
N LYS A 162 8.38 -15.93 17.73
CA LYS A 162 8.06 -16.71 18.94
C LYS A 162 6.68 -17.35 18.85
N LEU A 163 5.65 -16.61 18.45
CA LEU A 163 4.29 -17.12 18.28
C LEU A 163 4.19 -18.19 17.19
N HIS A 164 4.87 -17.99 16.07
CA HIS A 164 4.87 -18.97 14.99
C HIS A 164 5.64 -20.25 15.35
N LEU A 165 6.87 -20.12 15.85
CA LEU A 165 7.75 -21.27 16.09
C LEU A 165 7.43 -22.01 17.39
N GLN A 166 7.17 -21.28 18.49
CA GLN A 166 6.94 -21.91 19.80
C GLN A 166 5.47 -22.27 20.02
N ARG A 167 4.54 -21.41 19.56
CA ARG A 167 3.09 -21.62 19.76
C ARG A 167 2.40 -22.24 18.54
N ARG A 168 3.14 -22.49 17.45
CA ARG A 168 2.64 -23.10 16.20
C ARG A 168 1.38 -22.42 15.67
N LEU A 169 1.26 -21.11 15.89
CA LEU A 169 0.16 -20.33 15.37
C LEU A 169 0.23 -20.28 13.85
N ARG A 170 -0.90 -20.53 13.21
CA ARG A 170 -1.04 -20.48 11.76
C ARG A 170 -0.81 -19.05 11.28
N VAL A 171 0.08 -18.90 10.32
CA VAL A 171 0.31 -17.66 9.60
C VAL A 171 -0.60 -17.65 8.38
N TRP A 172 -1.46 -16.64 8.32
CA TRP A 172 -2.33 -16.34 7.20
C TRP A 172 -1.59 -15.43 6.22
N THR A 173 -1.75 -15.71 4.93
CA THR A 173 -1.21 -14.86 3.86
C THR A 173 -1.95 -13.53 3.82
N LEU A 174 -1.24 -12.44 3.53
CA LEU A 174 -1.83 -11.12 3.35
C LEU A 174 -2.91 -11.19 2.25
N PRO A 175 -4.20 -11.01 2.58
CA PRO A 175 -5.25 -11.01 1.56
C PRO A 175 -5.20 -9.73 0.72
N PRO A 176 -5.85 -9.70 -0.45
CA PRO A 176 -5.89 -8.52 -1.29
C PRO A 176 -6.45 -7.30 -0.54
N PRO A 177 -5.92 -6.08 -0.80
CA PRO A 177 -6.44 -4.84 -0.24
C PRO A 177 -7.92 -4.64 -0.62
N ARG A 178 -8.68 -4.00 0.27
CA ARG A 178 -10.02 -3.50 -0.05
C ARG A 178 -9.94 -2.04 -0.46
N GLU A 179 -10.99 -1.54 -1.12
CA GLU A 179 -11.08 -0.13 -1.56
C GLU A 179 -11.02 0.87 -0.40
N THR A 180 -11.53 0.47 0.76
CA THR A 180 -11.47 1.26 1.99
C THR A 180 -10.10 1.23 2.66
N THR A 181 -9.16 0.43 2.13
CA THR A 181 -7.78 0.36 2.64
C THR A 181 -6.93 1.42 1.96
N ILE A 182 -6.30 2.26 2.76
CA ILE A 182 -5.34 3.23 2.27
C ILE A 182 -4.02 2.50 2.02
N SER A 183 -3.59 2.53 0.76
CA SER A 183 -2.37 1.85 0.32
C SER A 183 -1.11 2.36 1.02
N ARG A 184 -0.09 1.50 1.08
CA ARG A 184 1.25 1.90 1.53
C ARG A 184 1.86 2.93 0.59
N ARG A 185 2.85 3.67 1.08
CA ARG A 185 3.66 4.54 0.22
C ARG A 185 4.40 3.72 -0.83
N ALA A 186 4.42 4.23 -2.05
CA ALA A 186 5.17 3.64 -3.14
C ALA A 186 6.69 3.78 -2.86
N SER A 187 7.40 2.67 -3.04
CA SER A 187 8.87 2.64 -3.01
C SER A 187 9.45 3.48 -4.14
N GLN A 188 10.75 3.76 -4.11
CA GLN A 188 11.39 4.52 -5.18
C GLN A 188 11.24 3.83 -6.54
N ILE A 189 11.39 2.50 -6.60
CA ILE A 189 11.27 1.76 -7.85
C ILE A 189 9.85 1.81 -8.42
N GLU A 190 8.83 1.70 -7.56
CA GLU A 190 7.42 1.82 -7.97
C GLU A 190 7.11 3.21 -8.49
N ARG A 191 7.61 4.26 -7.82
CA ARG A 191 7.50 5.64 -8.28
C ARG A 191 8.19 5.87 -9.62
N SER A 192 9.28 5.16 -9.90
CA SER A 192 9.96 5.23 -11.20
C SER A 192 9.24 4.46 -12.30
N LEU A 193 8.52 3.37 -11.97
CA LEU A 193 7.81 2.53 -12.96
C LEU A 193 6.39 3.03 -13.26
N GLU A 194 5.74 3.68 -12.31
CA GLU A 194 4.38 4.21 -12.44
C GLU A 194 4.18 5.11 -13.67
N PRO A 195 5.09 6.06 -14.00
CA PRO A 195 4.93 6.92 -15.17
C PRO A 195 4.90 6.14 -16.49
N PHE A 196 5.66 5.05 -16.60
CA PHE A 196 5.66 4.19 -17.78
C PHE A 196 4.34 3.44 -17.93
N PHE A 197 3.80 2.92 -16.82
CA PHE A 197 2.48 2.29 -16.83
C PHE A 197 1.38 3.30 -17.20
N ARG A 198 1.41 4.49 -16.60
CA ARG A 198 0.47 5.58 -16.90
C ARG A 198 0.52 5.99 -18.37
N ALA A 199 1.72 6.13 -18.94
CA ALA A 199 1.91 6.47 -20.34
C ALA A 199 1.44 5.34 -21.28
N TYR A 200 1.72 4.09 -20.91
CA TYR A 200 1.19 2.92 -21.60
C TYR A 200 -0.34 2.92 -21.61
N LEU A 201 -0.99 3.09 -20.46
CA LEU A 201 -2.45 3.17 -20.35
C LEU A 201 -3.00 4.32 -21.22
N ARG A 202 -2.36 5.49 -21.20
CA ARG A 202 -2.73 6.61 -22.06
C ARG A 202 -2.69 6.25 -23.53
N SER A 203 -1.64 5.55 -23.97
CA SER A 203 -1.51 5.10 -25.36
C SER A 203 -2.59 4.10 -25.76
N LEU A 204 -3.05 3.25 -24.83
CA LEU A 204 -4.16 2.34 -25.10
C LEU A 204 -5.47 3.11 -25.29
N VAL A 205 -5.73 4.10 -24.44
CA VAL A 205 -6.93 4.95 -24.51
C VAL A 205 -6.93 5.81 -25.77
N GLU A 206 -5.77 6.34 -26.17
CA GLU A 206 -5.61 7.13 -27.39
C GLU A 206 -5.88 6.30 -28.66
N ASN A 207 -5.48 5.03 -28.65
CA ASN A 207 -5.66 4.10 -29.77
C ASN A 207 -6.94 3.25 -29.67
N ALA A 208 -7.87 3.60 -28.77
CA ALA A 208 -9.14 2.90 -28.60
C ALA A 208 -10.04 3.09 -29.83
N ALA A 209 -10.72 2.02 -30.26
CA ALA A 209 -11.56 2.03 -31.46
C ALA A 209 -12.89 2.81 -31.30
N GLY A 210 -13.28 3.16 -30.07
CA GLY A 210 -14.55 3.82 -29.75
C GLY A 210 -14.43 4.85 -28.64
N PRO A 211 -15.55 5.49 -28.23
CA PRO A 211 -15.56 6.49 -27.17
C PRO A 211 -15.30 5.81 -25.81
N LEU A 212 -14.10 6.05 -25.28
CA LEU A 212 -13.63 5.58 -23.98
C LEU A 212 -13.14 6.75 -23.13
N THR A 213 -13.56 6.80 -21.86
CA THR A 213 -13.01 7.66 -20.82
C THR A 213 -12.52 6.81 -19.65
N VAL A 214 -11.24 6.89 -19.32
CA VAL A 214 -10.64 6.16 -18.20
C VAL A 214 -10.30 7.12 -17.07
N ARG A 215 -10.77 6.82 -15.86
CA ARG A 215 -10.40 7.50 -14.61
C ARG A 215 -9.36 6.65 -13.89
N TYR A 216 -8.11 7.10 -13.92
CA TYR A 216 -6.99 6.38 -13.35
C TYR A 216 -6.64 6.90 -11.95
N TYR A 217 -6.61 5.99 -10.98
CA TYR A 217 -6.21 6.26 -9.59
C TYR A 217 -4.92 5.51 -9.28
N ALA A 218 -3.82 6.24 -9.08
CA ALA A 218 -2.52 5.68 -8.75
C ALA A 218 -2.38 5.34 -7.26
N ALA A 219 -1.74 4.21 -6.94
CA ALA A 219 -1.47 3.82 -5.55
C ALA A 219 -0.18 4.44 -4.98
N GLY A 220 -0.24 4.91 -3.73
CA GLY A 220 0.93 5.18 -2.89
C GLY A 220 1.78 6.40 -3.27
N LEU A 221 1.29 7.29 -4.13
CA LEU A 221 1.97 8.53 -4.50
C LEU A 221 1.60 9.65 -3.50
N CYS A 222 2.60 10.30 -2.89
CA CYS A 222 2.39 11.30 -1.83
C CYS A 222 1.91 12.68 -2.34
N LEU A 223 1.93 12.92 -3.65
CA LEU A 223 1.70 14.22 -4.28
C LEU A 223 0.37 14.17 -5.01
N ASN A 224 -0.70 14.58 -4.32
CA ASN A 224 -2.07 14.66 -4.80
C ASN A 224 -2.59 13.32 -5.34
N ASP A 225 -3.68 12.81 -4.77
CA ASP A 225 -4.52 11.76 -5.37
C ASP A 225 -5.11 12.27 -6.70
N THR A 226 -4.25 12.54 -7.68
CA THR A 226 -4.55 13.13 -8.97
C THR A 226 -5.13 12.02 -9.80
N ILE A 227 -6.45 11.94 -9.71
CA ILE A 227 -7.27 11.20 -10.66
C ILE A 227 -6.91 11.75 -12.03
N GLU A 228 -6.26 10.92 -12.85
CA GLU A 228 -6.02 11.28 -14.24
C GLU A 228 -7.21 10.82 -15.07
N ILE A 229 -7.80 11.75 -15.81
CA ILE A 229 -8.89 11.46 -16.73
C ILE A 229 -8.27 11.36 -18.13
N MET A 230 -8.26 10.14 -18.68
CA MET A 230 -7.77 9.86 -20.02
C MET A 230 -8.96 9.69 -20.96
N GLN A 231 -8.97 10.42 -22.07
CA GLN A 231 -10.06 10.38 -23.05
C GLN A 231 -9.54 10.01 -24.43
N SER A 232 -10.19 9.02 -25.03
CA SER A 232 -10.00 8.64 -26.44
C SER A 232 -10.38 9.79 -27.40
N PRO A 233 -9.83 9.82 -28.63
CA PRO A 233 -10.17 10.85 -29.63
C PRO A 233 -11.66 10.91 -29.94
N TRP A 234 -12.35 9.77 -29.89
CA TRP A 234 -13.79 9.66 -30.08
C TRP A 234 -14.59 10.28 -28.93
N ALA A 235 -14.21 9.98 -27.69
CA ALA A 235 -14.88 10.54 -26.51
C ALA A 235 -14.76 12.07 -26.42
N ARG A 236 -13.65 12.66 -26.88
CA ARG A 236 -13.46 14.12 -26.89
C ARG A 236 -14.41 14.86 -27.83
N ARG A 237 -14.96 14.17 -28.84
CA ARG A 237 -15.87 14.77 -29.86
C ARG A 237 -17.34 14.69 -29.45
N ILE A 238 -17.67 13.91 -28.44
CA ILE A 238 -19.05 13.67 -28.00
C ILE A 238 -19.33 14.56 -26.78
N PRO A 239 -20.41 15.37 -26.77
CA PRO A 239 -20.81 16.11 -25.57
C PRO A 239 -21.16 15.14 -24.44
N SER A 240 -20.72 15.48 -23.23
CA SER A 240 -20.66 14.69 -21.99
C SER A 240 -21.95 14.04 -21.48
N GLN A 241 -23.05 14.11 -22.22
CA GLN A 241 -24.37 13.63 -21.80
C GLN A 241 -24.88 12.38 -22.54
N SER A 242 -24.19 11.86 -23.56
CA SER A 242 -24.87 10.92 -24.49
C SER A 242 -24.48 9.44 -24.49
N VAL A 243 -23.31 8.97 -24.03
CA VAL A 243 -23.08 7.53 -23.71
C VAL A 243 -21.87 7.41 -22.76
N ASP A 244 -22.10 7.06 -21.49
CA ASP A 244 -21.06 6.94 -20.46
C ASP A 244 -20.28 5.62 -20.59
N THR A 245 -19.35 5.53 -21.53
CA THR A 245 -18.31 4.47 -21.51
C THR A 245 -17.17 4.87 -20.57
N THR A 246 -17.51 5.10 -19.30
CA THR A 246 -16.54 5.48 -18.27
C THR A 246 -16.01 4.25 -17.56
N VAL A 247 -14.68 4.09 -17.54
CA VAL A 247 -13.98 3.00 -16.87
C VAL A 247 -13.15 3.58 -15.74
N GLU A 248 -13.40 3.12 -14.52
CA GLU A 248 -12.58 3.47 -13.36
C GLU A 248 -11.50 2.43 -13.17
N LEU A 249 -10.23 2.82 -13.24
CA LEU A 249 -9.08 1.97 -13.03
C LEU A 249 -8.35 2.43 -11.78
N GLN A 250 -8.55 1.70 -10.68
CA GLN A 250 -7.97 2.03 -9.38
C GLN A 250 -6.93 1.00 -8.97
N VAL A 251 -5.68 1.45 -8.85
CA VAL A 251 -4.61 0.65 -8.27
C VAL A 251 -4.75 0.69 -6.75
N LEU A 252 -4.95 -0.45 -6.12
CA LEU A 252 -5.13 -0.59 -4.68
C LEU A 252 -3.79 -0.72 -3.94
N ARG A 253 -2.74 -1.22 -4.60
CA ARG A 253 -1.40 -1.37 -4.02
C ARG A 253 -0.28 -1.02 -5.01
N PRO A 254 0.78 -0.32 -4.57
CA PRO A 254 1.92 0.00 -5.44
C PRO A 254 2.69 -1.21 -5.98
N ASP A 255 2.60 -2.37 -5.30
CA ASP A 255 3.18 -3.65 -5.76
C ASP A 255 2.71 -4.04 -7.16
N PHE A 256 1.57 -3.47 -7.59
CA PHE A 256 1.05 -3.62 -8.95
C PHE A 256 2.09 -3.20 -10.00
N TYR A 257 2.77 -2.05 -9.85
CA TYR A 257 3.66 -1.53 -10.90
C TYR A 257 4.87 -2.42 -11.14
N THR A 258 5.45 -2.96 -10.06
CA THR A 258 6.58 -3.90 -10.15
C THR A 258 6.13 -5.25 -10.70
N SER A 259 4.99 -5.76 -10.22
CA SER A 259 4.41 -7.02 -10.71
C SER A 259 4.03 -6.93 -12.19
N PHE A 260 3.49 -5.80 -12.63
CA PHE A 260 3.14 -5.54 -14.03
C PHE A 260 4.37 -5.47 -14.92
N ALA A 261 5.40 -4.71 -14.51
CA ALA A 261 6.65 -4.60 -15.26
C ALA A 261 7.40 -5.93 -15.38
N GLU A 262 7.29 -6.80 -14.39
CA GLU A 262 7.90 -8.15 -14.43
C GLU A 262 7.04 -9.19 -15.15
N SER A 263 5.75 -8.91 -15.35
CA SER A 263 4.84 -9.87 -15.95
C SER A 263 5.28 -10.23 -17.36
N GLY A 264 5.19 -11.52 -17.70
CA GLY A 264 5.40 -12.01 -19.07
C GLY A 264 4.16 -11.85 -19.94
N ALA A 265 3.18 -11.05 -19.51
CA ALA A 265 1.94 -10.83 -20.24
C ALA A 265 2.25 -10.03 -21.51
N PHE A 266 2.20 -10.74 -22.65
CA PHE A 266 2.51 -10.19 -23.96
C PHE A 266 1.26 -9.77 -24.74
N THR A 267 0.15 -10.51 -24.61
CA THR A 267 -1.10 -10.17 -25.29
C THR A 267 -1.96 -9.26 -24.43
N ALA A 268 -2.83 -8.48 -25.07
CA ALA A 268 -3.83 -7.68 -24.38
C ALA A 268 -4.67 -8.56 -23.44
N GLU A 269 -5.07 -9.77 -23.84
CA GLU A 269 -5.83 -10.68 -22.98
C GLU A 269 -5.02 -11.18 -21.78
N ALA A 270 -3.73 -11.44 -21.95
CA ALA A 270 -2.85 -11.84 -20.84
C ALA A 270 -2.65 -10.68 -19.86
N VAL A 271 -2.54 -9.45 -20.38
CA VAL A 271 -2.51 -8.23 -19.57
C VAL A 271 -3.83 -8.10 -18.82
N PHE A 272 -4.99 -8.23 -19.49
CA PHE A 272 -6.30 -8.14 -18.85
C PHE A 272 -6.57 -9.27 -17.86
N ALA A 273 -6.14 -10.50 -18.13
CA ALA A 273 -6.22 -11.60 -17.18
C ALA A 273 -5.36 -11.34 -15.94
N LEU A 274 -4.18 -10.75 -16.12
CA LEU A 274 -3.33 -10.32 -15.01
C LEU A 274 -3.98 -9.17 -14.22
N LEU A 275 -4.56 -8.18 -14.90
CA LEU A 275 -5.29 -7.07 -14.29
C LEU A 275 -6.50 -7.56 -13.49
N ALA A 276 -7.31 -8.47 -14.07
CA ALA A 276 -8.51 -9.04 -13.46
C ALA A 276 -8.21 -10.04 -12.33
N GLY A 277 -7.12 -10.80 -12.43
CA GLY A 277 -6.70 -11.77 -11.42
C GLY A 277 -5.86 -11.17 -10.29
N SER A 278 -5.25 -9.99 -10.52
CA SER A 278 -4.53 -9.28 -9.47
C SER A 278 -5.55 -8.62 -8.54
N GLY A 279 -5.71 -9.12 -7.33
CA GLY A 279 -6.44 -8.40 -6.27
C GLY A 279 -5.76 -7.08 -5.85
N LEU A 280 -4.87 -6.53 -6.69
CA LEU A 280 -4.13 -5.29 -6.55
C LEU A 280 -4.77 -4.15 -7.35
N LEU A 281 -5.68 -4.48 -8.26
CA LEU A 281 -6.31 -3.55 -9.18
C LEU A 281 -7.82 -3.76 -9.14
N ARG A 282 -8.56 -2.66 -9.14
CA ARG A 282 -9.98 -2.64 -9.41
C ARG A 282 -10.23 -1.94 -10.74
N VAL A 283 -11.03 -2.57 -11.59
CA VAL A 283 -11.48 -1.98 -12.86
C VAL A 283 -12.99 -2.05 -12.91
N SER A 284 -13.64 -0.89 -13.04
CA SER A 284 -15.08 -0.81 -13.37
C SER A 284 -15.26 -1.08 -14.87
N GLY A 285 -16.20 -1.92 -15.26
CA GLY A 285 -16.47 -2.20 -16.67
C GLY A 285 -15.31 -2.89 -17.40
N MET A 286 -14.80 -3.99 -16.84
CA MET A 286 -13.68 -4.76 -17.43
C MET A 286 -13.96 -5.20 -18.87
N ASP A 287 -15.22 -5.57 -19.17
CA ASP A 287 -15.63 -6.02 -20.50
C ASP A 287 -15.53 -4.87 -21.52
N LEU A 288 -15.91 -3.65 -21.15
CA LEU A 288 -15.79 -2.46 -21.98
C LEU A 288 -14.32 -2.15 -22.29
N LEU A 289 -13.45 -2.23 -21.28
CA LEU A 289 -12.02 -2.01 -21.47
C LEU A 289 -11.41 -3.08 -22.40
N ARG A 290 -11.83 -4.34 -22.25
CA ARG A 290 -11.38 -5.45 -23.09
C ARG A 290 -11.81 -5.27 -24.54
N ASP A 291 -13.08 -4.98 -24.79
CA ASP A 291 -13.63 -4.91 -26.15
C ASP A 291 -13.06 -3.71 -26.92
N LEU A 292 -12.82 -2.58 -26.24
CA LEU A 292 -12.30 -1.36 -26.87
C LEU A 292 -10.79 -1.40 -27.10
N VAL A 293 -10.03 -2.09 -26.24
CA VAL A 293 -8.56 -2.22 -26.35
C VAL A 293 -8.17 -3.48 -27.14
N GLY A 294 -8.99 -4.53 -27.14
CA GLY A 294 -8.76 -5.74 -27.94
C GLY A 294 -8.80 -5.48 -29.46
N GLY A 295 -9.48 -4.42 -29.88
CA GLY A 295 -9.42 -3.91 -31.26
C GLY A 295 -8.10 -3.19 -31.60
N THR A 296 -7.37 -2.72 -30.59
CA THR A 296 -6.06 -2.10 -30.75
C THR A 296 -5.02 -3.19 -30.97
N ARG A 297 -4.85 -3.58 -32.24
CA ARG A 297 -3.68 -4.36 -32.66
C ARG A 297 -2.44 -3.49 -32.46
N VAL A 298 -1.87 -3.50 -31.25
CA VAL A 298 -0.47 -3.13 -31.10
C VAL A 298 0.26 -4.10 -32.01
N SER A 299 0.81 -3.60 -33.12
CA SER A 299 1.50 -4.40 -34.12
C SER A 299 2.82 -4.87 -33.51
N LEU A 300 2.75 -5.86 -32.61
CA LEU A 300 3.86 -6.39 -31.81
C LEU A 300 4.81 -7.28 -32.63
N SER A 301 4.69 -7.27 -33.96
CA SER A 301 5.51 -8.06 -34.89
C SER A 301 6.78 -7.34 -35.35
N GLU A 302 7.06 -6.12 -34.86
CA GLU A 302 8.26 -5.40 -35.29
C GLU A 302 9.51 -5.88 -34.56
N THR A 303 10.47 -6.35 -35.34
CA THR A 303 11.82 -6.70 -34.90
C THR A 303 12.53 -5.44 -34.41
N PHE A 304 12.43 -5.13 -33.12
CA PHE A 304 13.09 -3.96 -32.54
C PHE A 304 14.62 -4.05 -32.71
N THR A 305 15.21 -3.02 -33.34
CA THR A 305 16.65 -2.81 -33.45
C THR A 305 17.18 -2.26 -32.13
N LEU A 306 17.46 -3.16 -31.18
CA LEU A 306 18.03 -2.80 -29.88
C LEU A 306 19.51 -2.43 -30.03
N SER A 307 19.97 -1.45 -29.24
CA SER A 307 21.40 -1.26 -29.04
C SER A 307 22.01 -2.52 -28.39
N VAL A 308 23.29 -2.78 -28.63
CA VAL A 308 24.00 -3.95 -28.05
C VAL A 308 23.85 -4.00 -26.53
N SER A 309 23.91 -2.84 -25.87
CA SER A 309 23.70 -2.72 -24.43
C SER A 309 22.28 -3.07 -23.99
N ALA A 310 21.26 -2.60 -24.72
CA ALA A 310 19.86 -2.90 -24.42
C ALA A 310 19.54 -4.37 -24.67
N ASP A 311 20.07 -4.96 -25.74
CA ASP A 311 19.92 -6.39 -26.05
C ASP A 311 20.51 -7.26 -24.93
N LEU A 312 21.68 -6.90 -24.41
CA LEU A 312 22.29 -7.61 -23.28
C LEU A 312 21.43 -7.52 -22.00
N VAL A 313 20.91 -6.32 -21.69
CA VAL A 313 20.02 -6.12 -20.53
C VAL A 313 18.75 -6.95 -20.65
N PHE A 314 18.08 -6.94 -21.80
CA PHE A 314 16.86 -7.73 -22.01
C PHE A 314 17.13 -9.24 -22.03
N ARG A 315 18.30 -9.70 -22.50
CA ARG A 315 18.70 -11.12 -22.37
C ARG A 315 18.85 -11.54 -20.91
N VAL A 316 19.41 -10.68 -20.06
CA VAL A 316 19.52 -10.93 -18.61
C VAL A 316 18.13 -10.98 -17.98
N ILE A 317 17.28 -9.99 -18.27
CA ILE A 317 15.90 -9.93 -17.77
C ILE A 317 15.11 -11.17 -18.22
N GLU A 318 15.23 -11.57 -19.49
CA GLU A 318 14.58 -12.74 -20.06
C GLU A 318 15.02 -14.04 -19.36
N ARG A 319 16.33 -14.24 -19.15
CA ARG A 319 16.84 -15.41 -18.41
C ARG A 319 16.24 -15.50 -17.01
N ILE A 320 16.09 -14.36 -16.35
CA ILE A 320 15.56 -14.32 -14.99
C ILE A 320 14.04 -14.53 -14.97
N ARG A 321 13.30 -13.93 -15.91
CA ARG A 321 11.84 -14.13 -16.07
C ARG A 321 11.50 -15.58 -16.45
N LYS A 322 12.35 -16.26 -17.24
CA LYS A 322 12.17 -17.67 -17.66
C LYS A 322 12.18 -18.69 -16.50
N GLY A 323 12.57 -18.29 -15.29
CA GLY A 323 12.53 -19.12 -14.08
C GLY A 323 11.13 -19.48 -13.55
N ARG A 324 10.02 -19.09 -14.20
CA ARG A 324 8.64 -19.26 -13.70
C ARG A 324 7.57 -19.78 -14.69
N ALA A 325 7.98 -20.50 -15.73
CA ALA A 325 7.13 -21.18 -16.72
C ALA A 325 6.48 -20.30 -17.80
N ALA A 326 7.07 -20.33 -19.02
CA ALA A 326 6.36 -20.34 -20.30
C ALA A 326 7.38 -20.56 -21.43
N SER A 327 7.37 -21.74 -22.03
CA SER A 327 8.08 -22.05 -23.26
C SER A 327 7.25 -21.58 -24.46
N ARG A 328 7.74 -20.56 -25.18
CA ARG A 328 7.53 -20.44 -26.62
C ARG A 328 8.88 -20.17 -27.29
N PRO A 329 9.34 -21.00 -28.23
CA PRO A 329 10.58 -20.74 -28.96
C PRO A 329 10.37 -19.59 -29.95
N GLY A 330 11.30 -18.64 -29.98
CA GLY A 330 11.45 -17.69 -31.11
C GLY A 330 10.97 -16.25 -30.89
N LEU A 331 10.16 -15.95 -29.87
CA LEU A 331 9.79 -14.58 -29.52
C LEU A 331 10.45 -14.19 -28.20
N ARG A 332 11.24 -13.11 -28.19
CA ARG A 332 11.82 -12.50 -26.97
C ARG A 332 10.72 -12.37 -25.92
N SER A 333 10.96 -12.79 -24.67
CA SER A 333 9.97 -12.72 -23.57
C SER A 333 9.76 -11.28 -23.05
N LEU A 334 9.38 -10.37 -23.95
CA LEU A 334 9.06 -8.98 -23.65
C LEU A 334 7.66 -8.92 -23.02
N SER A 335 7.47 -8.01 -22.06
CA SER A 335 6.13 -7.66 -21.57
C SER A 335 5.47 -6.66 -22.50
N ALA A 336 4.15 -6.50 -22.41
CA ALA A 336 3.44 -5.44 -23.14
C ALA A 336 4.01 -4.03 -22.84
N LEU A 337 4.45 -3.80 -21.59
CA LEU A 337 5.12 -2.56 -21.20
C LEU A 337 6.48 -2.39 -21.86
N ASP A 338 7.27 -3.48 -21.95
CA ASP A 338 8.58 -3.44 -22.63
C ASP A 338 8.41 -3.04 -24.10
N CYS A 339 7.41 -3.63 -24.78
CA CYS A 339 7.12 -3.31 -26.17
C CYS A 339 6.69 -1.85 -26.35
N TYR A 340 5.82 -1.34 -25.47
CA TYR A 340 5.43 0.07 -25.49
C TYR A 340 6.63 1.00 -25.33
N VAL A 341 7.49 0.74 -24.34
CA VAL A 341 8.67 1.57 -24.07
C VAL A 341 9.65 1.54 -25.25
N LEU A 342 9.86 0.37 -25.85
CA LEU A 342 10.76 0.23 -27.01
C LEU A 342 10.22 0.89 -28.28
N ALA A 343 8.90 0.87 -28.49
CA ALA A 343 8.27 1.44 -29.67
C ALA A 343 8.03 2.96 -29.57
N GLY A 344 7.60 3.43 -28.39
CA GLY A 344 7.00 4.76 -28.23
C GLY A 344 7.81 5.76 -27.40
N CYS A 345 8.79 5.32 -26.62
CA CYS A 345 9.55 6.22 -25.73
C CYS A 345 10.89 6.67 -26.32
N SER A 346 11.38 7.82 -25.85
CA SER A 346 12.70 8.35 -26.21
C SER A 346 13.84 7.44 -25.73
N GLN A 347 15.03 7.53 -26.33
CA GLN A 347 16.19 6.73 -25.90
C GLN A 347 16.56 6.95 -24.42
N ALA A 348 16.37 8.15 -23.88
CA ALA A 348 16.65 8.46 -22.48
C ALA A 348 15.68 7.72 -21.55
N GLU A 349 14.39 7.73 -21.88
CA GLU A 349 13.33 7.01 -21.15
C GLU A 349 13.51 5.50 -21.23
N GLN A 350 13.86 4.97 -22.40
CA GLN A 350 14.17 3.54 -22.58
C GLN A 350 15.32 3.10 -21.67
N ARG A 351 16.42 3.87 -21.62
CA ARG A 351 17.56 3.58 -20.72
C ARG A 351 17.17 3.66 -19.26
N ALA A 352 16.36 4.66 -18.90
CA ALA A 352 15.85 4.79 -17.54
C ALA A 352 14.99 3.58 -17.16
N TYR A 353 14.02 3.20 -18.00
CA TYR A 353 13.18 2.02 -17.78
C TYR A 353 14.01 0.74 -17.62
N GLN A 354 14.93 0.48 -18.55
CA GLN A 354 15.83 -0.69 -18.52
C GLN A 354 16.65 -0.74 -17.23
N LYS A 355 17.18 0.39 -16.77
CA LYS A 355 17.93 0.48 -15.50
C LYS A 355 17.04 0.10 -14.30
N HIS A 356 15.83 0.67 -14.22
CA HIS A 356 14.90 0.40 -13.13
C HIS A 356 14.45 -1.07 -13.14
N LEU A 357 14.08 -1.60 -14.30
CA LEU A 357 13.68 -2.99 -14.47
C LEU A 357 14.82 -3.95 -14.09
N LEU A 358 16.06 -3.66 -14.49
CA LEU A 358 17.22 -4.45 -14.10
C LEU A 358 17.45 -4.42 -12.59
N GLN A 359 17.34 -3.25 -11.95
CA GLN A 359 17.44 -3.13 -10.49
C GLN A 359 16.36 -3.94 -9.77
N LEU A 360 15.12 -3.89 -10.26
CA LEU A 360 14.01 -4.65 -9.69
C LEU A 360 14.32 -6.16 -9.75
N VAL A 361 14.67 -6.65 -10.94
CA VAL A 361 14.92 -8.07 -11.20
C VAL A 361 16.14 -8.58 -10.42
N LEU A 362 17.26 -7.83 -10.40
CA LEU A 362 18.46 -8.21 -9.66
C LEU A 362 18.25 -8.18 -8.14
N SER A 363 17.48 -7.22 -7.62
CA SER A 363 17.26 -7.12 -6.18
C SER A 363 16.58 -8.36 -5.59
N ARG A 364 15.77 -9.09 -6.37
CA ARG A 364 15.16 -10.35 -5.95
C ARG A 364 16.16 -11.47 -5.72
N HIS A 365 17.25 -11.49 -6.47
CA HIS A 365 18.26 -12.53 -6.38
C HIS A 365 19.39 -12.18 -5.40
N LEU A 366 19.75 -10.90 -5.31
CA LEU A 366 20.92 -10.46 -4.56
C LEU A 366 20.55 -9.87 -3.20
N ALA A 367 19.40 -9.21 -3.09
CA ALA A 367 19.05 -8.37 -1.94
C ALA A 367 17.67 -8.71 -1.33
N PHE A 368 17.28 -9.99 -1.38
CA PHE A 368 16.01 -10.49 -0.84
C PHE A 368 14.75 -9.74 -1.33
N GLY A 369 14.80 -9.18 -2.54
CA GLY A 369 13.72 -8.39 -3.13
C GLY A 369 13.67 -6.92 -2.72
N SER A 370 14.64 -6.45 -1.92
CA SER A 370 14.74 -5.05 -1.53
C SER A 370 15.67 -4.28 -2.46
N VAL A 371 15.10 -3.39 -3.28
CA VAL A 371 15.88 -2.50 -4.15
C VAL A 371 16.77 -1.56 -3.33
N GLY A 372 16.35 -1.15 -2.13
CA GLY A 372 17.15 -0.30 -1.25
C GLY A 372 18.40 -1.02 -0.73
N LEU A 373 18.26 -2.28 -0.33
CA LEU A 373 19.42 -3.11 0.07
C LEU A 373 20.33 -3.34 -1.13
N PHE A 374 19.78 -3.63 -2.31
CA PHE A 374 20.58 -3.80 -3.52
C PHE A 374 21.39 -2.54 -3.86
N GLN A 375 20.80 -1.35 -3.75
CA GLN A 375 21.54 -0.11 -3.96
C GLN A 375 22.66 0.10 -2.94
N ALA A 376 22.44 -0.28 -1.68
CA ALA A 376 23.47 -0.23 -0.65
C ALA A 376 24.60 -1.23 -0.93
N GLU A 377 24.29 -2.47 -1.32
CA GLU A 377 25.27 -3.48 -1.73
C GLU A 377 26.11 -3.02 -2.92
N VAL A 378 25.46 -2.46 -3.95
CA VAL A 378 26.14 -1.89 -5.11
C VAL A 378 27.06 -0.74 -4.68
N PHE A 379 26.60 0.15 -3.80
CA PHE A 379 27.42 1.24 -3.29
C PHE A 379 28.67 0.73 -2.54
N VAL A 380 28.50 -0.27 -1.67
CA VAL A 380 29.63 -0.91 -0.96
C VAL A 380 30.59 -1.57 -1.95
N ALA A 381 30.09 -2.29 -2.96
CA ALA A 381 30.93 -2.90 -3.99
C ALA A 381 31.75 -1.85 -4.78
N HIS A 382 31.16 -0.69 -5.07
CA HIS A 382 31.88 0.42 -5.71
C HIS A 382 32.98 0.97 -4.81
N LEU A 383 32.71 1.16 -3.50
CA LEU A 383 33.73 1.59 -2.54
C LEU A 383 34.89 0.59 -2.46
N VAL A 384 34.59 -0.71 -2.44
CA VAL A 384 35.60 -1.77 -2.44
C VAL A 384 36.42 -1.73 -3.74
N LEU A 385 35.78 -1.61 -4.90
CA LEU A 385 36.48 -1.53 -6.19
C LEU A 385 37.42 -0.31 -6.24
N VAL A 386 36.93 0.87 -5.84
CA VAL A 386 37.75 2.08 -5.77
C VAL A 386 38.93 1.88 -4.82
N TRP A 387 38.70 1.29 -3.66
CA TRP A 387 39.77 0.97 -2.70
C TRP A 387 40.81 0.00 -3.28
N VAL A 388 40.37 -1.06 -3.99
CA VAL A 388 41.26 -2.01 -4.67
C VAL A 388 42.08 -1.32 -5.77
N LEU A 389 41.46 -0.46 -6.58
CA LEU A 389 42.15 0.29 -7.64
C LEU A 389 43.16 1.28 -7.06
N LEU A 390 42.84 1.95 -5.95
CA LEU A 390 43.78 2.83 -5.23
C LEU A 390 44.94 2.03 -4.64
N ARG A 391 44.68 0.86 -4.04
CA ARG A 391 45.73 -0.06 -3.57
C ARG A 391 46.62 -0.54 -4.71
N LEU A 392 46.04 -0.91 -5.84
CA LEU A 392 46.78 -1.35 -7.03
C LEU A 392 47.67 -0.23 -7.59
N ARG A 393 47.20 1.03 -7.61
CA ARG A 393 48.05 2.18 -8.01
C ARG A 393 49.24 2.35 -7.07
N VAL A 394 49.03 2.27 -5.76
CA VAL A 394 50.10 2.35 -4.76
C VAL A 394 51.11 1.20 -4.90
N VAL A 395 50.65 -0.01 -5.23
CA VAL A 395 51.51 -1.19 -5.41
C VAL A 395 52.24 -1.18 -6.76
N LEU A 396 51.62 -0.65 -7.81
CA LEU A 396 52.20 -0.57 -9.17
C LEU A 396 53.07 0.67 -9.40
N GLY A 397 53.25 1.54 -8.39
CA GLY A 397 54.18 2.67 -8.44
C GLY A 397 53.79 3.78 -9.42
N PHE A 398 52.49 4.04 -9.58
CA PHE A 398 51.98 5.21 -10.30
C PHE A 398 51.55 6.34 -9.37
#